data_AF-A0A3B8R1K2-F1
#
_entry.id   AF-A0A3B8R1K2-F1
#
_cell.length_a   1.000
_cell.length_b   1.000
_cell.length_c   1.000
_cell.angle_alpha   90.00
_cell.angle_beta   90.00
_cell.angle_gamma   90.00
#
_symmetry.space_group_name_H-M   'P 1'
#
loop_
_entity.id
_entity.type
_entity.pdbx_description
1 polymer ?
#
loop_
_entity_poly.entity_id
_entity_poly.type
_entity_poly.pdbx_seq_one_letter_code
_entity_poly.pdbx_strand_id
1 'polypeptide(L)'
;MRRFCQILHFFLIIVLTVPASASDIGPITNLPLPRFVSLKASEGNVRRGPSLTHRIDWVFQRRDMPLKVTAEHGHWRRVEDRDGMGGWIHYSLLSGTRTVVVEKHTLTLRSQPEIAASSIAVLEAGVIARLGECGPEWCKLNSGGYKGWAPKNRVWGVAADELRE
;
A
#
# COMPACT_ATOMS: atom_id res chain seq x y z
N MET A 1 -52.70 -19.69 -44.86
CA MET A 1 -51.26 -19.75 -44.52
C MET A 1 -50.86 -18.47 -43.78
N ARG A 2 -50.85 -18.48 -42.43
CA ARG A 2 -50.35 -17.36 -41.60
C ARG A 2 -49.37 -17.94 -40.60
N ARG A 3 -48.06 -17.72 -40.82
CA ARG A 3 -47.00 -18.16 -39.92
C ARG A 3 -46.81 -17.11 -38.83
N PHE A 4 -47.18 -17.46 -37.60
CA PHE A 4 -46.88 -16.71 -36.38
C PHE A 4 -45.40 -16.96 -36.03
N CYS A 5 -44.60 -15.89 -36.00
CA CYS A 5 -43.21 -15.94 -35.55
C CYS A 5 -43.20 -15.71 -34.03
N GLN A 6 -42.97 -16.76 -33.24
CA GLN A 6 -42.75 -16.65 -31.80
C GLN A 6 -41.29 -16.24 -31.55
N ILE A 7 -41.08 -15.03 -31.04
CA ILE A 7 -39.77 -14.55 -30.59
C ILE A 7 -39.59 -14.99 -29.13
N LEU A 8 -38.90 -16.11 -28.94
CA LEU A 8 -38.48 -16.62 -27.64
C LEU A 8 -37.36 -15.71 -27.08
N HIS A 9 -37.68 -14.87 -26.10
CA HIS A 9 -36.68 -14.02 -25.41
C HIS A 9 -35.83 -14.89 -24.48
N PHE A 10 -34.62 -15.23 -24.92
CA PHE A 10 -33.60 -15.89 -24.11
C PHE A 10 -32.90 -14.84 -23.23
N PHE A 11 -33.32 -14.70 -21.97
CA PHE A 11 -32.64 -13.84 -21.00
C PHE A 11 -31.32 -14.52 -20.58
N LEU A 12 -30.21 -14.06 -21.18
CA LEU A 12 -28.86 -14.51 -20.86
C LEU A 12 -28.44 -13.92 -19.51
N ILE A 13 -28.42 -14.73 -18.45
CA ILE A 13 -27.85 -14.37 -17.15
C ILE A 13 -26.33 -14.39 -17.28
N ILE A 14 -25.71 -13.21 -17.37
CA ILE A 14 -24.26 -13.03 -17.35
C ILE A 14 -23.79 -13.12 -15.89
N VAL A 15 -23.20 -14.26 -15.51
CA VAL A 15 -22.51 -14.42 -14.23
C VAL A 15 -21.16 -13.72 -14.33
N LEU A 16 -21.03 -12.54 -13.72
CA LEU A 16 -19.75 -11.84 -13.57
C LEU A 16 -18.92 -12.56 -12.52
N THR A 17 -17.94 -13.37 -12.94
CA THR A 17 -16.92 -13.91 -12.06
C THR A 17 -15.95 -12.79 -11.66
N VAL A 18 -16.06 -12.30 -10.43
CA VAL A 18 -15.08 -11.35 -9.87
C VAL A 18 -13.83 -12.15 -9.49
N PRO A 19 -12.64 -11.87 -10.06
CA PRO A 19 -11.42 -12.56 -9.65
C PRO A 19 -11.04 -12.12 -8.23
N ALA A 20 -11.04 -13.07 -7.29
CA ALA A 20 -10.44 -12.87 -5.98
C ALA A 20 -8.91 -12.91 -6.14
N SER A 21 -8.23 -11.81 -5.84
CA SER A 21 -6.76 -11.78 -5.83
C SER A 21 -6.27 -12.51 -4.58
N ALA A 22 -5.79 -13.75 -4.74
CA ALA A 22 -5.10 -14.46 -3.67
C ALA A 22 -3.76 -13.76 -3.40
N SER A 23 -3.53 -13.35 -2.15
CA SER A 23 -2.20 -12.89 -1.73
C SER A 23 -1.26 -14.08 -1.66
N ASP A 24 -0.14 -14.03 -2.38
CA ASP A 24 0.88 -15.07 -2.34
C ASP A 24 1.64 -15.05 -1.01
N ILE A 25 2.20 -16.18 -0.58
CA ILE A 25 3.08 -16.22 0.59
C ILE A 25 4.55 -16.15 0.14
N GLY A 26 5.31 -15.23 0.72
CA GLY A 26 6.72 -15.03 0.41
C GLY A 26 7.57 -16.24 0.83
N PRO A 27 8.46 -16.75 -0.05
CA PRO A 27 9.17 -18.01 0.16
C PRO A 27 10.25 -17.94 1.25
N ILE A 28 10.62 -16.74 1.71
CA ILE A 28 11.69 -16.56 2.70
C ILE A 28 11.14 -16.25 4.09
N THR A 29 10.22 -15.28 4.21
CA THR A 29 9.67 -14.90 5.53
C THR A 29 8.37 -15.62 5.87
N ASN A 30 7.76 -16.33 4.92
CA ASN A 30 6.41 -16.89 5.08
C ASN A 30 5.37 -15.82 5.47
N LEU A 31 5.53 -14.60 4.91
CA LEU A 31 4.60 -13.49 5.10
C LEU A 31 3.87 -13.21 3.78
N PRO A 32 2.66 -12.65 3.81
CA PRO A 32 1.93 -12.29 2.60
C PRO A 32 2.72 -11.36 1.67
N LEU A 33 2.54 -11.55 0.37
CA LEU A 33 3.00 -10.69 -0.71
C LEU A 33 1.81 -10.30 -1.60
N PRO A 34 1.77 -9.05 -2.08
CA PRO A 34 2.64 -7.96 -1.68
C PRO A 34 2.34 -7.48 -0.25
N ARG A 35 3.30 -6.82 0.39
CA ARG A 35 3.09 -6.21 1.72
C ARG A 35 3.88 -4.93 1.90
N PHE A 36 3.38 -4.02 2.74
CA PHE A 36 4.06 -2.77 3.01
C PHE A 36 5.04 -2.86 4.18
N VAL A 37 6.15 -2.16 4.04
CA VAL A 37 7.23 -1.96 5.02
C VAL A 37 7.67 -0.50 4.96
N SER A 38 8.67 -0.14 5.77
CA SER A 38 9.32 1.16 5.67
C SER A 38 10.83 1.03 5.57
N LEU A 39 11.48 2.06 5.02
CA LEU A 39 12.93 2.18 5.04
C LEU A 39 13.40 2.52 6.46
N LYS A 40 14.19 1.64 7.06
CA LYS A 40 14.82 1.86 8.37
C LYS A 40 16.03 2.79 8.28
N ALA A 41 16.78 2.76 7.19
CA ALA A 41 17.98 3.57 7.02
C ALA A 41 17.65 4.99 6.52
N SER A 42 18.59 5.93 6.63
CA SER A 42 18.49 7.22 5.95
C SER A 42 18.62 7.07 4.43
N GLU A 43 19.39 6.07 3.98
CA GLU A 43 19.55 5.73 2.58
C GLU A 43 19.36 4.23 2.33
N GLY A 44 18.75 3.90 1.20
CA GLY A 44 18.48 2.53 0.78
C GLY A 44 18.97 2.27 -0.64
N ASN A 45 20.10 1.57 -0.77
CA ASN A 45 20.64 1.18 -2.06
C ASN A 45 19.81 0.05 -2.68
N VAL A 46 19.16 0.35 -3.80
CA VAL A 46 18.31 -0.57 -4.53
C VAL A 46 19.04 -1.05 -5.78
N ARG A 47 19.12 -2.36 -5.92
CA ARG A 47 19.91 -3.03 -6.94
C ARG A 47 19.03 -3.70 -7.97
N ARG A 48 19.59 -3.91 -9.15
CA ARG A 48 18.93 -4.65 -10.24
C ARG A 48 18.59 -6.10 -9.88
N GLY A 49 19.44 -6.74 -9.08
CA GLY A 49 19.31 -8.15 -8.70
C GLY A 49 19.66 -8.39 -7.23
N PRO A 50 19.32 -9.56 -6.68
CA PRO A 50 19.45 -9.88 -5.26
C PRO A 50 20.89 -10.30 -4.90
N SER A 51 21.87 -9.44 -5.19
CA SER A 51 23.28 -9.63 -4.80
C SER A 51 24.02 -8.29 -4.77
N LEU A 52 25.06 -8.20 -3.94
CA LEU A 52 25.94 -7.03 -3.84
C LEU A 52 26.70 -6.71 -5.13
N THR A 53 26.84 -7.69 -6.03
CA THR A 53 27.53 -7.51 -7.32
C THR A 53 26.65 -6.84 -8.39
N HIS A 54 25.33 -6.80 -8.20
CA HIS A 54 24.44 -6.09 -9.11
C HIS A 54 24.57 -4.58 -8.91
N ARG A 55 24.49 -3.83 -10.01
CA ARG A 55 24.49 -2.36 -9.99
C ARG A 55 23.31 -1.81 -9.18
N ILE A 56 23.57 -0.68 -8.52
CA ILE A 56 22.55 0.17 -7.88
C ILE A 56 21.85 0.96 -8.98
N ASP A 57 20.57 0.70 -9.19
CA ASP A 57 19.75 1.40 -10.18
C ASP A 57 18.89 2.51 -9.51
N TRP A 58 18.76 2.49 -8.17
CA TRP A 58 18.02 3.50 -7.41
C TRP A 58 18.54 3.66 -5.98
N VAL A 59 18.40 4.84 -5.39
CA VAL A 59 18.75 5.12 -3.99
C VAL A 59 17.59 5.86 -3.33
N PHE A 60 16.92 5.22 -2.37
CA PHE A 60 15.97 5.91 -1.51
C PHE A 60 16.73 6.76 -0.49
N GLN A 61 16.27 7.98 -0.21
CA GLN A 61 17.00 8.95 0.64
C GLN A 61 16.24 9.36 1.92
N ARG A 62 15.15 8.68 2.25
CA ARG A 62 14.28 9.09 3.36
C ARG A 62 13.94 7.91 4.27
N ARG A 63 14.38 8.00 5.52
CA ARG A 63 13.93 7.11 6.60
C ARG A 63 12.40 7.17 6.69
N ASP A 64 11.81 6.04 7.09
CA ASP A 64 10.37 5.85 7.23
C ASP A 64 9.60 5.92 5.91
N MET A 65 10.28 6.06 4.76
CA MET A 65 9.65 5.99 3.44
C MET A 65 8.93 4.65 3.30
N PRO A 66 7.60 4.66 3.06
CA PRO A 66 6.87 3.42 2.86
C PRO A 66 7.36 2.76 1.56
N LEU A 67 7.40 1.44 1.55
CA LEU A 67 7.79 0.61 0.41
C LEU A 67 6.89 -0.62 0.35
N LYS A 68 6.56 -1.08 -0.85
CA LYS A 68 5.81 -2.31 -1.07
C LYS A 68 6.75 -3.43 -1.48
N VAL A 69 6.86 -4.47 -0.65
CA VAL A 69 7.59 -5.70 -0.99
C VAL A 69 6.74 -6.52 -1.93
N THR A 70 7.32 -6.91 -3.08
CA THR A 70 6.65 -7.70 -4.12
C THR A 70 7.29 -9.07 -4.34
N ALA A 71 8.53 -9.28 -3.90
CA ALA A 71 9.20 -10.58 -3.97
C ALA A 71 10.30 -10.72 -2.91
N GLU A 72 10.71 -11.96 -2.66
CA GLU A 72 11.76 -12.30 -1.70
C GLU A 72 12.77 -13.28 -2.29
N HIS A 73 14.06 -13.09 -1.98
CA HIS A 73 15.12 -14.01 -2.35
C HIS A 73 16.26 -13.93 -1.33
N GLY A 74 16.46 -14.98 -0.54
CA GLY A 74 17.45 -14.97 0.56
C GLY A 74 17.34 -13.70 1.43
N HIS A 75 18.42 -12.95 1.56
CA HIS A 75 18.47 -11.69 2.31
C HIS A 75 17.92 -10.46 1.56
N TRP A 76 17.28 -10.64 0.42
CA TRP A 76 16.86 -9.56 -0.47
C TRP A 76 15.35 -9.49 -0.60
N ARG A 77 14.84 -8.26 -0.65
CA ARG A 77 13.43 -7.98 -0.90
C ARG A 77 13.33 -7.12 -2.14
N ARG A 78 12.50 -7.54 -3.09
CA ARG A 78 12.13 -6.68 -4.23
C ARG A 78 11.09 -5.70 -3.72
N VAL A 79 11.39 -4.41 -3.79
CA VAL A 79 10.54 -3.33 -3.31
C VAL A 79 10.19 -2.38 -4.44
N GLU A 80 9.06 -1.71 -4.30
CA GLU A 80 8.66 -0.56 -5.11
C GLU A 80 8.08 0.54 -4.23
N ASP A 81 8.27 1.79 -4.63
CA ASP A 81 7.63 2.95 -4.03
C ASP A 81 6.26 3.24 -4.66
N ARG A 82 5.68 4.40 -4.33
CA ARG A 82 4.37 4.82 -4.84
C ARG A 82 4.32 5.00 -6.35
N ASP A 83 5.46 5.31 -6.96
CA ASP A 83 5.60 5.57 -8.40
C ASP A 83 6.02 4.30 -9.15
N GLY A 84 6.09 3.16 -8.46
CA GLY A 84 6.52 1.88 -9.01
C GLY A 84 8.04 1.76 -9.16
N MET A 85 8.81 2.73 -8.66
CA MET A 85 10.27 2.74 -8.75
C MET A 85 10.87 1.87 -7.65
N GLY A 86 11.85 1.05 -8.01
CA GLY A 86 12.50 0.16 -7.04
C GLY A 86 13.30 -0.96 -7.66
N GLY A 87 13.37 -2.10 -6.95
CA GLY A 87 14.31 -3.19 -7.22
C GLY A 87 14.66 -3.95 -5.93
N TRP A 88 15.85 -4.56 -5.89
CA TRP A 88 16.27 -5.40 -4.76
C TRP A 88 17.02 -4.61 -3.69
N ILE A 89 16.50 -4.65 -2.47
CA ILE A 89 17.12 -4.06 -1.29
C ILE A 89 17.44 -5.14 -0.26
N HIS A 90 18.54 -4.97 0.47
CA HIS A 90 18.89 -5.87 1.56
C HIS A 90 17.94 -5.67 2.75
N TYR A 91 17.46 -6.76 3.35
CA TYR A 91 16.41 -6.68 4.39
C TYR A 91 16.81 -5.86 5.62
N SER A 92 18.11 -5.75 5.93
CA SER A 92 18.61 -4.98 7.08
C SER A 92 18.30 -3.48 6.99
N LEU A 93 18.01 -2.97 5.79
CA LEU A 93 17.63 -1.58 5.53
C LEU A 93 16.13 -1.35 5.70
N LEU A 94 15.34 -2.41 5.92
CA LEU A 94 13.88 -2.35 6.05
C LEU A 94 13.44 -2.49 7.51
N SER A 95 12.24 -1.97 7.79
CA SER A 95 11.53 -2.13 9.05
C SER A 95 10.10 -2.60 8.79
N GLY A 96 9.58 -3.44 9.69
CA GLY A 96 8.16 -3.77 9.75
C GLY A 96 7.29 -2.63 10.28
N THR A 97 7.88 -1.53 10.75
CA THR A 97 7.13 -0.32 11.15
C THR A 97 6.29 0.17 9.98
N ARG A 98 4.97 0.18 10.16
CA ARG A 98 4.03 0.58 9.11
C ARG A 98 3.96 2.10 9.05
N THR A 99 4.28 2.62 7.87
CA THR A 99 4.17 4.03 7.55
C THR A 99 3.33 4.17 6.30
N VAL A 100 2.73 5.34 6.18
CA VAL A 100 2.05 5.76 4.97
C VAL A 100 2.59 7.12 4.57
N VAL A 101 2.32 7.50 3.33
CA VAL A 101 2.63 8.82 2.83
C VAL A 101 1.37 9.46 2.27
N VAL A 102 1.17 10.73 2.59
CA VAL A 102 0.07 11.52 2.05
C VAL A 102 0.27 11.66 0.54
N GLU A 103 -0.79 11.36 -0.20
CA GLU A 103 -0.80 11.51 -1.65
C GLU A 103 -1.04 12.97 -2.05
N LYS A 104 -1.68 13.20 -3.19
CA LYS A 104 -1.87 14.55 -3.74
C LYS A 104 -2.78 15.39 -2.84
N HIS A 105 -2.50 16.69 -2.78
CA HIS A 105 -3.20 17.70 -1.98
C HIS A 105 -3.00 17.51 -0.47
N THR A 106 -3.64 18.35 0.32
CA THR A 106 -3.64 18.25 1.78
C THR A 106 -4.55 17.13 2.27
N LEU A 107 -4.26 16.65 3.48
CA LEU A 107 -5.02 15.64 4.22
C LEU A 107 -5.31 16.15 5.63
N THR A 108 -6.58 16.34 5.96
CA THR A 108 -6.98 16.72 7.32
C THR A 108 -7.05 15.48 8.21
N LEU A 109 -6.31 15.49 9.32
CA LEU A 109 -6.51 14.55 10.41
C LEU A 109 -7.73 14.97 11.23
N ARG A 110 -8.62 14.02 11.49
CA ARG A 110 -9.88 14.19 12.22
C ARG A 110 -9.81 13.53 13.59
N SER A 111 -10.62 14.01 14.54
CA SER A 111 -10.69 13.42 15.88
C SER A 111 -11.37 12.05 15.93
N GLN A 112 -12.26 11.78 14.98
CA GLN A 112 -12.98 10.52 14.83
C GLN A 112 -12.96 10.07 13.35
N PRO A 113 -13.20 8.77 13.04
CA PRO A 113 -13.24 8.26 11.66
C PRO A 113 -14.54 8.65 10.93
N GLU A 114 -14.80 9.95 10.86
CA GLU A 114 -15.97 10.54 10.20
C GLU A 114 -15.60 11.89 9.56
N ILE A 115 -16.29 12.27 8.49
CA ILE A 115 -15.97 13.47 7.71
C ILE A 115 -16.24 14.75 8.52
N ALA A 116 -17.30 14.76 9.34
CA ALA A 116 -17.76 15.92 10.09
C ALA A 116 -16.98 16.18 11.40
N ALA A 117 -16.10 15.25 11.80
CA ALA A 117 -15.35 15.38 13.04
C ALA A 117 -14.43 16.61 13.05
N SER A 118 -14.11 17.08 14.25
CA SER A 118 -13.20 18.21 14.44
C SER A 118 -11.83 17.94 13.81
N SER A 119 -11.26 18.99 13.20
CA SER A 119 -9.93 18.96 12.60
C SER A 119 -8.86 19.02 13.69
N ILE A 120 -7.92 18.07 13.67
CA ILE A 120 -6.77 18.01 14.57
C ILE A 120 -5.56 18.69 13.92
N ALA A 121 -5.29 18.37 12.66
CA ALA A 121 -4.14 18.88 11.92
C ALA A 121 -4.40 18.76 10.41
N VAL A 122 -3.63 19.50 9.63
CA VAL A 122 -3.59 19.36 8.17
C VAL A 122 -2.19 18.90 7.79
N LEU A 123 -2.10 17.78 7.09
CA LEU A 123 -0.86 17.23 6.56
C LEU A 123 -0.74 17.59 5.08
N GLU A 124 0.43 18.04 4.67
CA GLU A 124 0.74 18.31 3.27
C GLU A 124 1.03 17.03 2.49
N ALA A 125 0.93 17.12 1.16
CA ALA A 125 1.35 16.06 0.26
C ALA A 125 2.81 15.64 0.52
N GLY A 126 3.07 14.34 0.54
CA GLY A 126 4.42 13.81 0.80
C GLY A 126 4.82 13.74 2.28
N VAL A 127 3.99 14.20 3.22
CA VAL A 127 4.20 13.94 4.65
C VAL A 127 4.11 12.43 4.90
N ILE A 128 5.11 11.90 5.60
CA ILE A 128 5.10 10.52 6.07
C ILE A 128 4.47 10.49 7.47
N ALA A 129 3.58 9.54 7.69
CA ALA A 129 2.94 9.31 8.97
C ALA A 129 3.08 7.83 9.36
N ARG A 130 3.14 7.57 10.67
CA ARG A 130 3.03 6.20 11.19
C ARG A 130 1.57 5.75 11.11
N LEU A 131 1.37 4.53 10.64
CA LEU A 131 0.07 3.88 10.54
C LEU A 131 -0.26 3.14 11.84
N GLY A 132 -1.36 3.53 12.48
CA GLY A 132 -1.94 2.82 13.62
C GLY A 132 -3.04 1.86 13.15
N GLU A 133 -4.12 1.82 13.92
CA GLU A 133 -5.38 1.18 13.58
C GLU A 133 -5.86 1.64 12.19
N CYS A 134 -6.31 0.71 11.35
CA CYS A 134 -6.94 1.05 10.09
C CYS A 134 -8.08 0.09 9.78
N GLY A 135 -9.29 0.65 9.67
CA GLY A 135 -10.49 -0.05 9.24
C GLY A 135 -10.68 0.02 7.73
N PRO A 136 -11.88 -0.30 7.20
CA PRO A 136 -12.14 -0.31 5.76
C PRO A 136 -11.86 1.04 5.09
N GLU A 137 -12.37 2.13 5.67
CA GLU A 137 -12.34 3.47 5.05
C GLU A 137 -11.41 4.46 5.75
N TRP A 138 -10.98 4.16 6.99
CA TRP A 138 -10.29 5.11 7.85
C TRP A 138 -9.05 4.51 8.49
N CYS A 139 -7.96 5.25 8.46
CA CYS A 139 -6.73 4.92 9.16
C CYS A 139 -6.40 5.97 10.22
N LYS A 140 -5.94 5.51 11.37
CA LYS A 140 -5.35 6.35 12.42
C LYS A 140 -3.89 6.62 12.08
N LEU A 141 -3.54 7.89 11.98
CA LEU A 141 -2.21 8.36 11.60
C LEU A 141 -1.57 9.12 12.75
N ASN A 142 -0.24 9.04 12.84
CA ASN A 142 0.57 9.86 13.74
C ASN A 142 1.73 10.50 12.96
N SER A 143 1.80 11.84 12.98
CA SER A 143 2.91 12.60 12.41
C SER A 143 3.15 13.89 13.19
N GLY A 144 4.41 14.21 13.49
CA GLY A 144 4.78 15.45 14.19
C GLY A 144 4.13 15.62 15.57
N GLY A 145 3.72 14.54 16.24
CA GLY A 145 3.00 14.59 17.52
C GLY A 145 1.47 14.70 17.39
N TYR A 146 0.95 14.97 16.19
CA TYR A 146 -0.48 14.97 15.92
C TYR A 146 -0.97 13.57 15.61
N LYS A 147 -2.05 13.15 16.30
CA LYS A 147 -2.70 11.85 16.12
C LYS A 147 -4.16 12.04 15.78
N GLY A 148 -4.61 11.44 14.68
CA GLY A 148 -6.01 11.53 14.24
C GLY A 148 -6.34 10.53 13.15
N TRP A 149 -7.57 10.58 12.66
CA TRP A 149 -8.11 9.70 11.63
C TRP A 149 -8.07 10.38 10.27
N ALA A 150 -7.74 9.61 9.24
CA ALA A 150 -7.70 10.06 7.86
C ALA A 150 -8.41 9.04 6.97
N PRO A 151 -9.07 9.47 5.88
CA PRO A 151 -9.59 8.54 4.89
C PRO A 151 -8.45 7.71 4.27
N LYS A 152 -8.62 6.39 4.23
CA LYS A 152 -7.61 5.43 3.76
C LYS A 152 -7.18 5.73 2.33
N ASN A 153 -8.12 6.10 1.47
CA ASN A 153 -7.86 6.40 0.06
C ASN A 153 -7.07 7.71 -0.21
N ARG A 154 -6.62 8.41 0.84
CA ARG A 154 -5.79 9.63 0.73
C ARG A 154 -4.31 9.38 1.01
N VAL A 155 -3.95 8.15 1.31
CA VAL A 155 -2.59 7.77 1.67
C VAL A 155 -2.13 6.51 0.93
N TRP A 156 -0.83 6.42 0.69
CA TRP A 156 -0.18 5.24 0.12
C TRP A 156 0.68 4.55 1.19
N GLY A 157 0.70 3.21 1.24
CA GLY A 157 1.40 2.43 2.28
C GLY A 157 0.49 1.47 3.07
N VAL A 158 -0.77 1.36 2.65
CA VAL A 158 -1.81 0.48 3.19
C VAL A 158 -2.63 -0.07 2.02
N ALA A 159 -2.97 -1.36 2.01
CA ALA A 159 -3.80 -1.92 0.94
C ALA A 159 -5.28 -1.54 1.13
N ALA A 160 -6.06 -1.54 0.05
CA ALA A 160 -7.47 -1.14 0.09
C ALA A 160 -8.28 -2.02 1.06
N ASP A 161 -8.06 -3.33 1.02
CA ASP A 161 -8.68 -4.37 1.84
C ASP A 161 -7.95 -4.61 3.17
N GLU A 162 -6.84 -3.91 3.44
CA GLU A 162 -6.09 -4.11 4.67
C GLU A 162 -6.87 -3.59 5.88
N LEU A 163 -6.99 -4.46 6.89
CA LEU A 163 -7.50 -4.13 8.22
C LEU A 163 -6.37 -4.30 9.25
N ARG A 164 -6.32 -3.38 10.21
CA ARG A 164 -5.26 -3.32 11.22
C ARG A 164 -5.82 -2.80 12.55
N GLU A 165 -5.45 -3.47 13.64
CA GLU A 165 -5.69 -3.04 15.02
C GLU A 165 -4.51 -2.23 15.59
#